data_AF-A0A838WGA6-F1
#
_entry.id   AF-A0A838WGA6-F1
#
_cell.length_a   1.000
_cell.length_b   1.000
_cell.length_c   1.000
_cell.angle_alpha   90.00
_cell.angle_beta   90.00
_cell.angle_gamma   90.00
#
_symmetry.space_group_name_H-M   'P 1'
#
loop_
_entity.id
_entity.type
_entity.pdbx_description
1 polymer ?
#
loop_
_entity_poly.entity_id
_entity_poly.type
_entity_poly.pdbx_seq_one_letter_code
_entity_poly.pdbx_strand_id
1 'polypeptide(L)'
;MKCLAAELRRGGGFPRIAELRDLHRNVADGQIDVRTGFEQLQVLERRSGGALHLSVGCQAARAILVRFAERQPAAAEFVRDLAAEYCRHLVQHRLFGRVRAVLVGECFTDADAAQAWEEEVLLALEPNLIRLADRLVADPTAHKLRAPHRRVARRNTADLLNQPIFGEVPE
;
A
#
# COMPACT_ATOMS: atom_id res chain seq x y z
N MET A 1 -10.75 4.65 -1.78
CA MET A 1 -9.78 5.44 -2.58
C MET A 1 -9.55 6.87 -2.10
N LYS A 2 -10.59 7.66 -1.86
CA LYS A 2 -10.47 9.08 -1.51
C LYS A 2 -9.60 9.36 -0.26
N CYS A 3 -9.72 8.51 0.77
CA CYS A 3 -8.89 8.60 1.99
C CYS A 3 -7.41 8.25 1.73
N LEU A 4 -7.14 7.27 0.86
CA LEU A 4 -5.78 6.87 0.49
C LEU A 4 -5.06 7.97 -0.29
N ALA A 5 -5.75 8.65 -1.22
CA ALA A 5 -5.19 9.80 -1.93
C ALA A 5 -4.83 10.98 -0.99
N ALA A 6 -5.66 11.22 0.04
CA ALA A 6 -5.37 12.23 1.05
C ALA A 6 -4.17 11.84 1.93
N GLU A 7 -4.04 10.55 2.26
CA GLU A 7 -2.92 10.01 3.02
C GLU A 7 -1.61 10.13 2.24
N LEU A 8 -1.61 9.74 0.96
CA LEU A 8 -0.46 9.90 0.07
C LEU A 8 0.00 11.37 0.02
N ARG A 9 -0.91 12.33 -0.11
CA ARG A 9 -0.53 13.76 -0.07
C ARG A 9 0.08 14.19 1.27
N ARG A 10 -0.43 13.69 2.39
CA ARG A 10 0.11 14.00 3.72
C ARG A 10 1.48 13.39 3.94
N GLY A 11 1.71 12.19 3.43
CA GLY A 11 2.98 11.48 3.53
C GLY A 11 4.03 11.86 2.49
N GLY A 12 3.76 12.86 1.64
CA GLY A 12 4.68 13.29 0.58
C GLY A 12 4.72 12.36 -0.65
N GLY A 13 3.69 11.53 -0.81
CA GLY A 13 3.53 10.60 -1.93
C GLY A 13 4.19 9.26 -1.67
N PHE A 14 4.94 8.76 -2.66
CA PHE A 14 5.77 7.56 -2.54
C PHE A 14 7.25 8.00 -2.46
N PRO A 15 7.76 8.25 -1.24
CA PRO A 15 9.12 8.74 -1.07
C PRO A 15 10.14 7.73 -1.57
N ARG A 16 11.19 8.23 -2.24
CA ARG A 16 12.34 7.44 -2.71
C ARG A 16 11.98 6.30 -3.68
N ILE A 17 10.84 6.39 -4.39
CA ILE A 17 10.47 5.41 -5.42
C ILE A 17 11.58 5.22 -6.48
N ALA A 18 12.32 6.29 -6.80
CA ALA A 18 13.45 6.23 -7.73
C ALA A 18 14.62 5.40 -7.17
N GLU A 19 14.99 5.59 -5.90
CA GLU A 19 16.04 4.80 -5.24
C GLU A 19 15.63 3.31 -5.15
N LEU A 20 14.37 3.02 -4.84
CA LEU A 20 13.84 1.65 -4.80
C LEU A 20 13.82 0.99 -6.18
N ARG A 21 13.47 1.75 -7.22
CA ARG A 21 13.54 1.29 -8.62
C ARG A 21 14.97 1.02 -9.05
N ASP A 22 15.88 1.92 -8.76
CA ASP A 22 17.28 1.78 -9.17
C ASP A 22 17.93 0.60 -8.44
N LEU A 23 17.62 0.40 -7.15
CA LEU A 23 18.03 -0.78 -6.40
C LEU A 23 17.55 -2.07 -7.06
N HIS A 24 16.26 -2.13 -7.42
CA HIS A 24 15.73 -3.30 -8.12
C HIS A 24 16.40 -3.52 -9.48
N ARG A 25 16.57 -2.46 -10.28
CA ARG A 25 17.26 -2.56 -11.56
C ARG A 25 18.67 -3.13 -11.38
N ASN A 26 19.42 -2.66 -10.38
CA ASN A 26 20.77 -3.16 -10.13
C ASN A 26 20.76 -4.66 -9.75
N VAL A 27 19.74 -5.13 -9.02
CA VAL A 27 19.55 -6.57 -8.76
C VAL A 27 19.20 -7.32 -10.05
N ALA A 28 18.30 -6.77 -10.86
CA ALA A 28 17.81 -7.39 -12.09
C ALA A 28 18.89 -7.50 -13.18
N ASP A 29 19.72 -6.47 -13.31
CA ASP A 29 20.85 -6.43 -14.24
C ASP A 29 22.07 -7.23 -13.73
N GLY A 30 21.95 -7.89 -12.56
CA GLY A 30 23.02 -8.67 -11.94
C GLY A 30 24.19 -7.83 -11.43
N GLN A 31 24.04 -6.51 -11.31
CA GLN A 31 25.07 -5.62 -10.76
C GLN A 31 25.27 -5.84 -9.26
N ILE A 32 24.20 -6.23 -8.56
CA ILE A 32 24.24 -6.67 -7.17
C ILE A 32 23.40 -7.94 -7.01
N ASP A 33 23.75 -8.78 -6.04
CA ASP A 33 22.93 -9.95 -5.73
C ASP A 33 21.69 -9.56 -4.90
N VAL A 34 20.72 -10.49 -4.83
CA VAL A 34 19.45 -10.31 -4.10
C VAL A 34 19.69 -10.05 -2.61
N ARG A 35 20.69 -10.71 -2.01
CA ARG A 35 21.06 -10.54 -0.59
C ARG A 35 21.48 -9.10 -0.31
N THR A 36 22.38 -8.57 -1.13
CA THR A 36 22.85 -7.19 -1.09
C THR A 36 21.69 -6.22 -1.29
N GLY A 37 20.75 -6.56 -2.20
CA GLY A 37 19.49 -5.82 -2.35
C GLY A 37 18.69 -5.71 -1.05
N PHE A 38 18.50 -6.82 -0.33
CA PHE A 38 17.82 -6.82 0.97
C PHE A 38 18.56 -6.00 2.04
N GLU A 39 19.89 -6.12 2.10
CA GLU A 39 20.72 -5.35 3.03
C GLU A 39 20.59 -3.83 2.76
N GLN A 40 20.60 -3.40 1.49
CA GLN A 40 20.41 -2.00 1.12
C GLN A 40 19.01 -1.48 1.47
N LEU A 41 17.94 -2.28 1.29
CA LEU A 41 16.60 -1.91 1.75
C LEU A 41 16.55 -1.71 3.27
N GLN A 42 17.25 -2.56 4.03
CA GLN A 42 17.31 -2.43 5.47
C GLN A 42 18.06 -1.16 5.91
N VAL A 43 19.15 -0.81 5.22
CA VAL A 43 19.87 0.45 5.45
C VAL A 43 18.97 1.65 5.13
N LEU A 44 18.24 1.62 4.03
CA LEU A 44 17.31 2.67 3.62
C LEU A 44 16.20 2.87 4.67
N GLU A 45 15.63 1.78 5.17
CA GLU A 45 14.63 1.80 6.23
C GLU A 45 15.19 2.41 7.53
N ARG A 46 16.37 1.97 7.99
CA ARG A 46 17.01 2.52 9.20
C ARG A 46 17.33 4.01 9.09
N ARG A 47 17.86 4.46 7.95
CA ARG A 47 18.20 5.87 7.69
C ARG A 47 16.99 6.80 7.76
N SER A 48 15.79 6.27 7.55
CA SER A 48 14.56 7.05 7.57
C SER A 48 13.93 7.24 8.93
N GLY A 49 14.53 6.67 9.99
CA GLY A 49 14.06 6.85 11.36
C GLY A 49 12.65 6.34 11.61
N GLY A 50 12.18 5.35 10.84
CA GLY A 50 10.83 4.78 11.00
C GLY A 50 9.72 5.60 10.36
N ALA A 51 10.02 6.45 9.38
CA ALA A 51 8.99 7.13 8.60
C ALA A 51 8.06 6.10 7.93
N LEU A 52 6.78 6.10 8.31
CA LEU A 52 5.79 5.09 7.89
C LEU A 52 5.80 4.86 6.37
N HIS A 53 5.73 5.94 5.59
CA HIS A 53 5.65 5.86 4.13
C HIS A 53 6.90 5.23 3.52
N LEU A 54 8.08 5.38 4.14
CA LEU A 54 9.28 4.72 3.64
C LEU A 54 9.35 3.27 4.11
N SER A 55 8.99 2.96 5.36
CA SER A 55 8.95 1.56 5.82
C SER A 55 7.97 0.73 4.98
N VAL A 56 6.79 1.28 4.69
CA VAL A 56 5.81 0.66 3.78
C VAL A 56 6.36 0.52 2.36
N GLY A 57 7.12 1.51 1.88
CA GLY A 57 7.83 1.44 0.60
C GLY A 57 8.90 0.34 0.55
N CYS A 58 9.67 0.20 1.61
CA CYS A 58 10.66 -0.87 1.76
C CYS A 58 10.01 -2.26 1.83
N GLN A 59 8.89 -2.40 2.54
CA GLN A 59 8.12 -3.65 2.57
C GLN A 59 7.61 -4.04 1.19
N ALA A 60 7.03 -3.08 0.45
CA ALA A 60 6.64 -3.29 -0.94
C ALA A 60 7.82 -3.73 -1.81
N ALA A 61 8.98 -3.05 -1.68
CA ALA A 61 10.18 -3.40 -2.44
C ALA A 61 10.70 -4.81 -2.11
N ARG A 62 10.64 -5.24 -0.84
CA ARG A 62 10.98 -6.61 -0.44
C ARG A 62 10.06 -7.64 -1.09
N ALA A 63 8.75 -7.40 -1.06
CA ALA A 63 7.77 -8.30 -1.66
C ALA A 63 8.00 -8.46 -3.17
N ILE A 64 8.31 -7.37 -3.87
CA ILE A 64 8.63 -7.44 -5.30
C ILE A 64 9.99 -8.11 -5.55
N LEU A 65 11.02 -7.87 -4.74
CA LEU A 65 12.32 -8.56 -4.88
C LEU A 65 12.19 -10.08 -4.72
N VAL A 66 11.36 -10.56 -3.79
CA VAL A 66 11.06 -12.00 -3.66
C VAL A 66 10.40 -12.53 -4.93
N ARG A 67 9.37 -11.84 -5.43
CA ARG A 67 8.71 -12.21 -6.69
C ARG A 67 9.64 -12.15 -7.91
N PHE A 68 10.61 -11.23 -7.91
CA PHE A 68 11.60 -11.10 -8.98
C PHE A 68 12.51 -12.32 -9.07
N ALA A 69 12.97 -12.83 -7.92
CA ALA A 69 13.78 -14.04 -7.86
C ALA A 69 13.09 -15.25 -8.52
N GLU A 70 11.76 -15.22 -8.62
CA GLU A 70 10.96 -16.27 -9.23
C GLU A 70 10.63 -16.05 -10.73
N ARG A 71 10.55 -14.79 -11.21
CA ARG A 71 9.92 -14.49 -12.52
C ARG A 71 10.61 -13.46 -13.43
N GLN A 72 11.63 -12.73 -12.97
CA GLN A 72 12.36 -11.71 -13.76
C GLN A 72 11.51 -10.78 -14.67
N PRO A 73 10.53 -10.01 -14.13
CA PRO A 73 9.70 -9.09 -14.91
C PRO A 73 10.47 -7.89 -15.52
N ALA A 74 9.89 -7.28 -16.55
CA ALA A 74 10.44 -6.08 -17.19
C ALA A 74 10.41 -4.84 -16.26
N ALA A 75 11.37 -3.92 -16.42
CA ALA A 75 11.54 -2.77 -15.53
C ALA A 75 10.33 -1.82 -15.45
N ALA A 76 9.55 -1.68 -16.53
CA ALA A 76 8.34 -0.85 -16.54
C ALA A 76 7.20 -1.47 -15.72
N GLU A 77 7.07 -2.80 -15.78
CA GLU A 77 6.11 -3.56 -14.98
C GLU A 77 6.49 -3.52 -13.50
N PHE A 78 7.79 -3.56 -13.19
CA PHE A 78 8.29 -3.44 -11.82
C PHE A 78 7.82 -2.16 -11.10
N VAL A 79 7.97 -0.99 -11.73
CA VAL A 79 7.63 0.28 -11.06
C VAL A 79 6.14 0.37 -10.78
N ARG A 80 5.32 -0.15 -11.70
CA ARG A 80 3.88 -0.23 -11.53
C ARG A 80 3.51 -1.19 -10.41
N ASP A 81 4.09 -2.37 -10.39
CA ASP A 81 3.88 -3.39 -9.37
C ASP A 81 4.32 -2.91 -7.99
N LEU A 82 5.47 -2.25 -7.91
CA LEU A 82 5.97 -1.63 -6.68
C LEU A 82 5.00 -0.57 -6.16
N ALA A 83 4.47 0.29 -7.03
CA ALA A 83 3.51 1.32 -6.65
C ALA A 83 2.15 0.72 -6.23
N ALA A 84 1.73 -0.38 -6.85
CA ALA A 84 0.52 -1.11 -6.47
C ALA A 84 0.68 -1.79 -5.10
N GLU A 85 1.79 -2.48 -4.88
CA GLU A 85 2.12 -3.14 -3.60
C GLU A 85 2.27 -2.11 -2.47
N TYR A 86 2.87 -0.97 -2.77
CA TYR A 86 2.94 0.17 -1.85
C TYR A 86 1.54 0.66 -1.43
N CYS A 87 0.63 0.82 -2.40
CA CYS A 87 -0.76 1.21 -2.11
C CYS A 87 -1.47 0.14 -1.28
N ARG A 88 -1.25 -1.14 -1.56
CA ARG A 88 -1.81 -2.28 -0.82
C ARG A 88 -1.36 -2.26 0.64
N HIS A 89 -0.07 -2.16 0.90
CA HIS A 89 0.46 -2.08 2.26
C HIS A 89 0.02 -0.82 3.01
N LEU A 90 -0.13 0.32 2.32
CA LEU A 90 -0.71 1.52 2.96
C LEU A 90 -2.15 1.29 3.39
N VAL A 91 -2.97 0.62 2.59
CA VAL A 91 -4.35 0.24 2.99
C VAL A 91 -4.30 -0.69 4.19
N GLN A 92 -3.47 -1.73 4.15
CA GLN A 92 -3.31 -2.65 5.29
C GLN A 92 -2.92 -1.91 6.56
N HIS A 93 -1.94 -1.02 6.52
CA HIS A 93 -1.47 -0.33 7.71
C HIS A 93 -2.46 0.75 8.21
N ARG A 94 -3.14 1.48 7.31
CA ARG A 94 -3.98 2.63 7.69
C ARG A 94 -5.45 2.31 7.89
N LEU A 95 -5.98 1.36 7.11
CA LEU A 95 -7.35 0.90 7.23
C LEU A 95 -7.37 -0.27 8.21
N PHE A 96 -6.86 -1.42 7.80
CA PHE A 96 -7.02 -2.67 8.53
C PHE A 96 -6.28 -2.68 9.87
N GLY A 97 -5.05 -2.19 9.94
CA GLY A 97 -4.29 -2.12 11.18
C GLY A 97 -4.96 -1.33 12.32
N ARG A 98 -5.91 -0.44 12.00
CA ARG A 98 -6.69 0.30 13.01
C ARG A 98 -7.98 -0.39 13.40
N VAL A 99 -8.55 -1.19 12.51
CA VAL A 99 -9.86 -1.82 12.73
C VAL A 99 -9.73 -3.29 13.10
N ARG A 100 -8.57 -3.90 12.90
CA ARG A 100 -8.35 -5.35 13.09
C ARG A 100 -8.76 -5.84 14.48
N ALA A 101 -8.45 -5.09 15.53
CA ALA A 101 -8.88 -5.43 16.89
C ALA A 101 -10.41 -5.43 17.05
N VAL A 102 -11.10 -4.50 16.40
CA VAL A 102 -12.56 -4.42 16.37
C VAL A 102 -13.14 -5.54 15.51
N LEU A 103 -12.56 -5.80 14.34
CA LEU A 103 -12.99 -6.89 13.45
C LEU A 103 -12.92 -8.24 14.16
N VAL A 104 -11.81 -8.55 14.84
CA VAL A 104 -11.64 -9.82 15.58
C VAL A 104 -12.46 -9.86 16.87
N GLY A 105 -12.73 -8.72 17.52
CA GLY A 105 -13.49 -8.68 18.76
C GLY A 105 -15.01 -8.66 18.58
N GLU A 106 -15.49 -8.11 17.46
CA GLU A 106 -16.92 -7.78 17.28
C GLU A 106 -17.54 -8.36 15.99
N CYS A 107 -16.74 -8.64 14.95
CA CYS A 107 -17.28 -9.02 13.64
C CYS A 107 -16.94 -10.45 13.22
N PHE A 108 -15.81 -11.00 13.68
CA PHE A 108 -15.32 -12.32 13.33
C PHE A 108 -15.00 -13.15 14.58
N THR A 109 -15.11 -14.47 14.45
CA THR A 109 -14.88 -15.41 15.55
C THR A 109 -13.39 -15.55 15.89
N ASP A 110 -12.51 -15.35 14.90
CA ASP A 110 -11.07 -15.47 15.04
C ASP A 110 -10.31 -14.56 14.07
N ALA A 111 -8.98 -14.51 14.26
CA ALA A 111 -8.09 -13.66 13.47
C ALA A 111 -7.95 -14.12 12.02
N ASP A 112 -8.12 -15.41 11.73
CA ASP A 112 -7.94 -15.97 10.40
C ASP A 112 -9.14 -15.61 9.50
N ALA A 113 -10.36 -15.69 10.05
CA ALA A 113 -11.58 -15.24 9.38
C ALA A 113 -11.54 -13.73 9.08
N ALA A 114 -11.05 -12.93 10.03
CA ALA A 114 -10.87 -11.49 9.81
C ALA A 114 -9.83 -11.23 8.70
N GLN A 115 -8.70 -11.96 8.71
CA GLN A 115 -7.66 -11.83 7.70
C GLN A 115 -8.15 -12.23 6.30
N ALA A 116 -8.91 -13.33 6.18
CA ALA A 116 -9.50 -13.75 4.91
C ALA A 116 -10.45 -12.68 4.34
N TRP A 117 -11.30 -12.09 5.19
CA TRP A 117 -12.16 -10.98 4.78
C TRP A 117 -11.35 -9.73 4.36
N GLU A 118 -10.29 -9.37 5.09
CA GLU A 118 -9.40 -8.27 4.71
C GLU A 118 -8.80 -8.52 3.30
N GLU A 119 -8.43 -9.76 2.99
CA GLU A 119 -7.92 -10.15 1.67
C GLU A 119 -8.97 -10.04 0.57
N GLU A 120 -10.21 -10.48 0.81
CA GLU A 120 -11.32 -10.31 -0.12
C GLU A 120 -11.59 -8.82 -0.44
N VAL A 121 -11.58 -7.97 0.59
CA VAL A 121 -11.73 -6.52 0.40
C VAL A 121 -10.56 -5.95 -0.40
N LEU A 122 -9.33 -6.41 -0.15
CA LEU A 122 -8.16 -5.97 -0.93
C LEU A 122 -8.27 -6.39 -2.40
N LEU A 123 -8.75 -7.60 -2.69
CA LEU A 123 -9.01 -8.07 -4.05
C LEU A 123 -10.08 -7.20 -4.73
N ALA A 124 -11.18 -6.90 -4.04
CA ALA A 124 -12.21 -6.01 -4.57
C ALA A 124 -11.70 -4.58 -4.83
N LEU A 125 -10.70 -4.12 -4.06
CA LEU A 125 -10.07 -2.81 -4.23
C LEU A 125 -8.96 -2.79 -5.28
N GLU A 126 -8.45 -3.93 -5.72
CA GLU A 126 -7.27 -4.05 -6.59
C GLU A 126 -7.33 -3.19 -7.86
N PRO A 127 -8.42 -3.17 -8.66
CA PRO A 127 -8.50 -2.33 -9.85
C PRO A 127 -8.37 -0.83 -9.53
N ASN A 128 -8.80 -0.43 -8.32
CA ASN A 128 -8.65 0.94 -7.87
C ASN A 128 -7.22 1.24 -7.42
N LEU A 129 -6.58 0.30 -6.71
CA LEU A 129 -5.19 0.42 -6.27
C LEU A 129 -4.25 0.53 -7.47
N ILE A 130 -4.46 -0.28 -8.52
CA ILE A 130 -3.69 -0.21 -9.77
C ILE A 130 -3.84 1.17 -10.42
N ARG A 131 -5.08 1.69 -10.55
CA ARG A 131 -5.29 3.05 -11.10
C ARG A 131 -4.62 4.16 -10.29
N LEU A 132 -4.48 3.96 -8.99
CA LEU A 132 -3.77 4.91 -8.13
C LEU A 132 -2.25 4.76 -8.23
N ALA A 133 -1.76 3.53 -8.33
CA ALA A 133 -0.38 3.21 -8.61
C ALA A 133 0.07 3.89 -9.91
N ASP A 134 -0.70 3.78 -11.00
CA ASP A 134 -0.42 4.43 -12.28
C ASP A 134 -0.24 5.95 -12.13
N ARG A 135 -1.09 6.57 -11.31
CA ARG A 135 -1.00 8.02 -11.03
C ARG A 135 0.20 8.37 -10.16
N LEU A 136 0.57 7.51 -9.22
CA LEU A 136 1.77 7.68 -8.40
C LEU A 136 3.06 7.48 -9.20
N VAL A 137 3.07 6.56 -10.17
CA VAL A 137 4.19 6.41 -11.09
C VAL A 137 4.36 7.68 -11.94
N ALA A 138 3.25 8.26 -12.42
CA ALA A 138 3.27 9.50 -13.19
C ALA A 138 3.61 10.75 -12.34
N ASP A 139 3.19 10.79 -11.07
CA ASP A 139 3.49 11.86 -10.11
C ASP A 139 3.78 11.28 -8.71
N PRO A 140 5.06 10.92 -8.43
CA PRO A 140 5.46 10.32 -7.16
C PRO A 140 5.21 11.19 -5.93
N THR A 141 5.08 12.51 -6.11
CA THR A 141 4.81 13.46 -5.02
C THR A 141 3.35 13.48 -4.59
N ALA A 142 2.47 12.81 -5.36
CA ALA A 142 1.04 12.79 -5.15
C ALA A 142 0.34 14.18 -5.19
N HIS A 143 1.03 15.25 -5.60
CA HIS A 143 0.48 16.62 -5.58
C HIS A 143 -0.74 16.77 -6.48
N LYS A 144 -0.77 16.07 -7.61
CA LYS A 144 -1.90 16.10 -8.55
C LYS A 144 -3.02 15.12 -8.19
N LEU A 145 -2.86 14.29 -7.15
CA LEU A 145 -3.94 13.41 -6.71
C LEU A 145 -5.08 14.24 -6.12
N ARG A 146 -6.25 14.15 -6.75
CA ARG A 146 -7.46 14.85 -6.29
C ARG A 146 -7.98 14.18 -5.02
N ALA A 147 -7.68 14.76 -3.86
CA ALA A 147 -8.37 14.43 -2.61
C ALA A 147 -9.71 15.18 -2.56
N PRO A 148 -10.80 14.59 -2.03
CA PRO A 148 -12.04 15.33 -1.88
C PRO A 148 -11.85 16.47 -0.90
N HIS A 149 -12.46 17.62 -1.21
CA HIS A 149 -12.75 18.61 -0.19
C HIS A 149 -13.65 17.97 0.86
N ARG A 150 -13.17 17.84 2.09
CA ARG A 150 -13.96 17.29 3.20
C ARG A 150 -15.03 18.33 3.56
N ARG A 151 -16.29 18.04 3.24
CA ARG A 151 -17.44 18.88 3.62
C ARG A 151 -18.08 18.46 4.95
N VAL A 152 -17.69 17.31 5.51
CA VAL A 152 -18.35 16.70 6.69
C VAL A 152 -17.33 16.41 7.79
N ALA A 153 -17.76 16.62 9.04
CA ALA A 153 -16.99 16.40 10.26
C ALA A 153 -16.53 14.93 10.41
N ARG A 154 -15.45 14.74 11.17
CA ARG A 154 -14.80 13.46 11.41
C ARG A 154 -15.73 12.56 12.25
N ARG A 155 -16.31 11.52 11.66
CA ARG A 155 -17.00 10.44 12.40
C ARG A 155 -15.98 9.40 12.88
N ASN A 156 -16.29 8.69 13.96
CA ASN A 156 -15.46 7.63 14.50
C ASN A 156 -15.45 6.43 13.52
N THR A 157 -14.33 5.73 13.42
CA THR A 157 -14.16 4.53 12.59
C THR A 157 -15.13 3.42 12.99
N ALA A 158 -15.44 3.27 14.27
CA ALA A 158 -16.43 2.31 14.76
C ALA A 158 -17.83 2.55 14.16
N ASP A 159 -18.28 3.81 14.13
CA ASP A 159 -19.58 4.18 13.56
C ASP A 159 -19.68 3.89 12.05
N LEU A 160 -18.55 3.84 11.35
CA LEU A 160 -18.49 3.57 9.92
C LEU A 160 -18.48 2.06 9.61
N LEU A 161 -17.95 1.24 10.52
CA LEU A 161 -17.94 -0.23 10.38
C LEU A 161 -19.33 -0.83 10.65
N ASN A 162 -20.12 -0.18 11.48
CA ASN A 162 -21.50 -0.60 11.80
C ASN A 162 -22.54 -0.19 10.75
N GLN A 163 -22.12 0.38 9.61
CA GLN A 163 -23.06 0.66 8.52
C GLN A 163 -23.23 -0.56 7.63
N PRO A 164 -24.47 -0.89 7.21
CA PRO A 164 -24.67 -1.92 6.22
C PRO A 164 -23.90 -1.55 4.94
N ILE A 165 -22.99 -2.44 4.53
CA ILE A 165 -22.06 -2.24 3.41
C ILE A 165 -22.81 -2.18 2.06
N PHE A 166 -24.07 -2.63 2.05
CA PHE A 166 -24.96 -2.62 0.90
C PHE A 166 -26.20 -1.82 1.27
N GLY A 167 -26.52 -0.81 0.46
CA GLY A 167 -27.75 -0.04 0.60
C GLY A 167 -28.95 -0.99 0.61
N GLU A 168 -29.90 -0.67 1.48
CA GLU A 168 -31.25 -1.22 1.47
C GLU A 168 -31.72 -1.31 0.01
N VAL A 169 -32.04 -2.53 -0.42
CA VAL A 169 -32.84 -2.74 -1.63
C VAL A 169 -34.19 -2.07 -1.33
N PRO A 170 -34.65 -1.10 -2.13
CA PRO A 170 -35.95 -0.51 -1.90
C PRO A 170 -37.04 -1.57 -2.10
N GLU A 171 -38.05 -1.48 -1.22
CA GLU A 171 -39.21 -2.38 -1.02
C GLU A 171 -39.76 -3.08 -2.27
#